data_AF-A0AA35S9C3-F1
#
_entry.id   AF-A0AA35S9C3-F1
#
_cell.length_a   1.000
_cell.length_b   1.000
_cell.length_c   1.000
_cell.angle_alpha   90.00
_cell.angle_beta   90.00
_cell.angle_gamma   90.00
#
_symmetry.space_group_name_H-M   'P 1'
#
loop_
_entity.id
_entity.type
_entity.pdbx_description
1 polymer ?
#
loop_
_entity_poly.entity_id
_entity_poly.type
_entity_poly.pdbx_seq_one_letter_code
_entity_poly.pdbx_strand_id
1 'polypeptide(L)' 'MPTTTVIETFPNPQPGRDFEIAINCPEFTSVCPKQGSPTSARFV' A
#
# COMPACT_ATOMS: atom_id res chain seq x y z
N MET A 1 14.87 -1.37 -10.58
CA MET A 1 13.90 -0.25 -10.53
C MET A 1 12.52 -0.85 -10.45
N PRO A 2 11.61 -0.39 -9.57
CA PRO A 2 10.30 -0.99 -9.46
C PRO A 2 9.51 -0.72 -10.74
N THR A 3 9.01 -1.78 -11.37
CA THR A 3 8.16 -1.70 -12.55
C THR A 3 6.82 -1.12 -12.12
N THR A 4 6.42 -0.01 -12.73
CA THR A 4 5.29 0.84 -12.33
C THR A 4 3.90 0.19 -12.47
N THR A 5 3.81 -1.11 -12.79
CA THR A 5 2.59 -1.82 -13.19
C THR A 5 2.20 -2.94 -12.21
N VAL A 6 2.13 -2.64 -10.91
CA VAL A 6 1.70 -3.61 -9.87
C VAL A 6 0.27 -3.36 -9.39
N ILE A 7 -0.28 -2.16 -9.63
CA ILE A 7 -1.60 -1.78 -9.11
C ILE A 7 -2.69 -2.19 -10.09
N GLU A 8 -3.59 -3.06 -9.63
CA GLU A 8 -4.82 -3.45 -10.34
C GLU A 8 -6.03 -2.73 -9.74
N THR A 9 -7.06 -2.51 -10.57
CA THR A 9 -8.31 -1.84 -10.15
C THR A 9 -9.52 -2.65 -10.60
N PHE A 10 -10.64 -2.48 -9.90
CA PHE A 10 -11.90 -3.17 -10.20
C PHE A 10 -13.08 -2.18 -10.07
N PRO A 11 -14.21 -2.42 -10.78
CA PRO A 11 -15.38 -1.57 -10.67
C PRO A 11 -15.97 -1.64 -9.26
N ASN A 12 -16.33 -0.47 -8.72
CA ASN A 12 -16.98 -0.38 -7.42
C ASN A 12 -18.34 -1.10 -7.46
N PRO A 13 -18.56 -2.14 -6.62
CA PRO A 13 -19.80 -2.91 -6.62
C PRO A 13 -21.02 -2.10 -6.14
N GLN A 14 -20.83 -1.00 -5.41
CA GLN A 14 -21.95 -0.22 -4.87
C GLN A 14 -21.66 1.30 -4.90
N PRO A 15 -21.82 1.95 -6.08
CA PRO A 15 -21.46 3.35 -6.29
C PRO A 15 -22.39 4.37 -5.61
N GLY A 16 -23.58 3.97 -5.14
CA GLY A 16 -24.57 4.86 -4.52
C GLY A 16 -24.52 4.93 -2.99
N ARG A 17 -23.50 4.35 -2.35
CA ARG A 17 -23.34 4.34 -0.90
C ARG A 17 -21.98 4.88 -0.53
N ASP A 18 -21.94 5.68 0.54
CA ASP A 18 -20.68 6.10 1.14
C ASP A 18 -20.03 4.92 1.88
N PHE A 19 -18.78 4.62 1.54
CA PHE A 19 -17.96 3.63 2.23
C PHE A 19 -16.52 4.13 2.33
N GLU A 20 -15.84 3.63 3.35
CA GLU A 20 -14.41 3.85 3.57
C GLU A 20 -13.71 2.48 3.53
N ILE A 21 -12.59 2.41 2.80
CA ILE A 21 -11.76 1.20 2.74
C ILE A 21 -10.48 1.49 3.53
N ALA A 22 -10.34 0.84 4.69
CA ALA A 22 -9.10 0.88 5.47
C ALA A 22 -8.18 -0.28 5.03
N ILE A 23 -6.97 0.06 4.56
CA ILE A 23 -5.96 -0.92 4.14
C ILE A 23 -4.86 -0.96 5.20
N ASN A 24 -4.89 -1.99 6.03
CA ASN A 24 -3.87 -2.18 7.07
C ASN A 24 -2.72 -3.04 6.53
N CYS A 25 -1.53 -2.44 6.44
CA CYS A 25 -0.31 -3.13 6.01
C CYS A 25 0.74 -3.08 7.13
N PRO A 26 0.67 -3.97 8.15
CA PRO A 26 1.61 -4.00 9.26
C PRO A 26 2.99 -4.58 8.88
N GLU A 27 3.09 -5.28 7.75
CA GLU A 27 4.31 -5.95 7.29
C GLU A 27 5.14 -5.10 6.31
N PHE A 28 4.84 -3.81 6.19
CA PHE A 28 5.58 -2.96 5.27
C PHE A 28 7.03 -2.81 5.73
N THR A 29 7.95 -3.17 4.83
CA THR A 29 9.38 -3.02 5.01
C THR A 29 9.99 -2.36 3.79
N SER A 30 10.92 -1.43 4.01
CA SER A 30 11.66 -0.75 2.96
C SER A 30 13.10 -0.49 3.41
N VAL A 31 14.00 -0.28 2.46
CA VAL A 31 15.42 -0.03 2.76
C VAL A 31 15.65 1.47 2.89
N CYS A 32 16.33 1.88 3.97
CA CYS A 32 16.72 3.27 4.12
C CYS A 32 17.80 3.65 3.09
N PRO A 33 17.59 4.67 2.23
CA PRO A 33 18.56 5.05 1.20
C PRO A 33 19.89 5.56 1.77
N LYS A 34 19.91 5.98 3.03
CA LYS A 34 21.09 6.52 3.72
C LYS A 34 21.97 5.45 4.39
N GLN A 35 21.39 4.35 4.87
CA GLN A 35 22.08 3.35 5.70
C GLN A 35 22.06 1.94 5.09
N GLY A 36 21.19 1.67 4.11
CA GLY A 36 21.07 0.36 3.48
C GLY A 36 20.43 -0.74 4.35
N SER A 37 20.09 -0.44 5.60
CA SER A 37 19.39 -1.36 6.51
C SER A 37 17.88 -1.38 6.26
N PRO A 38 17.22 -2.54 6.46
CA PRO A 38 15.77 -2.66 6.37
C PRO A 38 15.10 -1.93 7.54
N THR A 39 14.06 -1.15 7.23
CA THR A 39 13.21 -0.43 8.18
C THR A 39 11.78 -0.93 8.03
N SER A 40 11.09 -1.17 9.14
CA SER A 40 9.67 -1.54 9.16
C SER A 40 8.80 -0.33 9.54
N ALA A 41 7.62 -0.24 8.93
CA ALA A 41 6.61 0.75 9.28
C ALA A 41 5.21 0.10 9.23
N ARG A 42 4.28 0.64 10.01
CA ARG A 42 2.88 0.21 9.98
C ARG A 42 2.04 1.27 9.28
N PHE A 43 1.40 0.91 8.18
CA PHE A 43 0.39 1.74 7.54
C PHE A 43 -1.01 1.36 8.06
N VAL A 44 -1.76 2.39 8.43
CA VAL A 44 -3.17 2.34 8.85
C VAL A 44 -3.97 3.28 7.98
#